data_AF-A0A7C7DP30-F1
#
_entry.id   AF-A0A7C7DP30-F1
#
_cell.length_a   1.000
_cell.length_b   1.000
_cell.length_c   1.000
_cell.angle_alpha   90.00
_cell.angle_beta   90.00
_cell.angle_gamma   90.00
#
_symmetry.space_group_name_H-M   'P 1'
#
loop_
_entity.id
_entity.type
_entity.pdbx_description
1 polymer ?
#
loop_
_entity_poly.entity_id
_entity_poly.type
_entity_poly.pdbx_seq_one_letter_code
_entity_poly.pdbx_strand_id
1 'polypeptide(L)' 'MTVGELIKQLKQLDPKLQVVCYSEDAEIQAPGHSFRLFAIEGVGVQEVETLRAPDGTPTMAFRKTPESRPIVILEITCDF' A
#
# COMPACT_ATOMS: atom_id res chain seq x y z
N MET A 1 -13.18 6.22 2.81
CA MET A 1 -12.79 6.51 4.21
C MET A 1 -12.66 8.01 4.45
N THR A 2 -13.12 8.51 5.60
CA THR A 2 -12.93 9.91 6.04
C THR A 2 -11.61 10.09 6.81
N VAL A 3 -11.19 11.34 6.98
CA VAL A 3 -9.98 11.68 7.76
C VAL A 3 -10.05 11.15 9.20
N GLY A 4 -11.20 11.27 9.87
CA GLY A 4 -11.36 10.81 11.25
C GLY A 4 -11.25 9.29 11.40
N GLU A 5 -11.81 8.55 10.45
CA GLU A 5 -11.72 7.09 10.40
C GLU A 5 -10.28 6.63 10.14
N LEU A 6 -9.60 7.26 9.18
CA LEU A 6 -8.21 6.96 8.86
C LEU A 6 -7.29 7.20 10.07
N ILE A 7 -7.43 8.36 10.73
CA ILE A 7 -6.66 8.68 11.94
C ILE A 7 -6.93 7.65 13.04
N LYS A 8 -8.19 7.24 13.23
CA LYS A 8 -8.56 6.24 14.24
C LYS A 8 -7.86 4.90 13.97
N GLN A 9 -7.79 4.45 12.72
CA GLN A 9 -7.10 3.22 12.35
C GLN A 9 -5.58 3.35 12.50
N LEU A 10 -4.96 4.41 11.96
CA LEU A 10 -3.51 4.61 12.02
C LEU A 10 -2.97 4.75 13.45
N LYS A 11 -3.75 5.36 14.36
CA LYS A 11 -3.37 5.50 15.78
C LYS A 11 -3.22 4.18 16.52
N GLN A 12 -3.75 3.08 15.98
CA GLN A 12 -3.64 1.75 16.57
C GLN A 12 -2.36 1.01 16.15
N LEU A 13 -1.62 1.55 15.18
CA LEU A 13 -0.43 0.93 14.60
C LEU A 13 0.86 1.52 15.18
N ASP A 14 1.99 0.82 15.02
CA ASP A 14 3.30 1.35 15.40
C ASP A 14 3.67 2.55 14.49
N PRO A 15 3.86 3.77 15.05
CA PRO A 15 4.11 4.99 14.28
C PRO A 15 5.47 5.00 13.56
N LYS A 16 6.35 4.02 13.83
CA LYS A 16 7.63 3.88 13.13
C LYS A 16 7.54 3.05 11.85
N LEU A 17 6.41 2.38 11.61
CA LEU A 17 6.22 1.58 10.41
C LEU A 17 6.09 2.48 9.17
N GLN A 18 6.67 2.02 8.07
CA GLN A 18 6.52 2.65 6.77
C GLN A 18 5.09 2.45 6.25
N VAL A 19 4.49 3.50 5.69
CA VAL A 19 3.18 3.44 5.03
C VAL A 19 3.38 3.35 3.52
N VAL A 20 2.69 2.43 2.86
CA VAL A 20 2.63 2.28 1.40
C VAL A 20 1.18 2.10 0.95
N CYS A 21 0.92 2.33 -0.34
CA CYS A 21 -0.31 1.92 -1.01
C CYS A 21 0.03 1.08 -2.24
N TYR A 22 -0.89 0.21 -2.65
CA TYR A 22 -0.80 -0.51 -3.91
C TYR A 22 -2.16 -0.45 -4.62
N SER A 23 -2.14 -0.51 -5.95
CA SER A 23 -3.34 -0.64 -6.76
C SER A 23 -3.13 -1.80 -7.73
N GLU A 24 -4.16 -2.62 -7.91
CA GLU A 24 -4.16 -3.70 -8.91
C GLU A 24 -4.47 -3.17 -10.32
N ASP A 25 -4.78 -1.88 -10.46
CA ASP A 25 -5.01 -1.25 -11.76
C ASP A 25 -3.69 -1.11 -12.53
N ALA A 26 -3.54 -1.92 -13.59
CA ALA A 26 -2.37 -1.88 -14.48
C ALA A 26 -2.15 -0.49 -15.10
N GLU A 27 -3.23 0.25 -15.34
CA GLU A 27 -3.22 1.65 -15.77
C GLU A 27 -3.77 2.54 -14.65
N ILE A 28 -2.87 2.97 -13.75
CA ILE A 28 -3.16 3.93 -12.67
C ILE A 28 -3.87 5.19 -13.20
N GLN A 29 -3.61 5.59 -14.44
CA GLN A 29 -4.29 6.67 -15.14
C GLN A 29 -4.80 6.14 -16.48
N ALA A 30 -6.13 6.11 -16.66
CA ALA A 30 -6.74 5.71 -17.91
C ALA A 30 -6.41 6.72 -19.04
N PRO A 31 -6.23 6.26 -20.30
CA PRO A 31 -5.95 7.14 -21.43
C PRO A 31 -7.01 8.25 -21.57
N GLY A 32 -6.57 9.49 -21.72
CA GLY A 32 -7.45 10.66 -21.89
C GLY A 32 -7.95 11.29 -20.59
N HIS A 33 -7.60 10.74 -19.42
CA HIS A 33 -7.88 11.35 -18.12
C HIS A 33 -6.66 12.09 -17.60
N SER A 34 -6.83 13.20 -16.87
CA SER A 34 -5.71 13.95 -16.25
C SER A 34 -5.32 13.45 -14.87
N PHE A 35 -6.21 12.74 -14.19
CA PHE A 35 -5.98 12.15 -12.86
C PHE A 35 -6.96 10.99 -12.63
N ARG A 36 -6.66 10.14 -11.64
CA ARG A 36 -7.55 9.10 -11.13
C ARG A 36 -7.72 9.29 -9.62
N LEU A 37 -8.95 9.16 -9.15
CA LEU A 37 -9.25 9.24 -7.73
C LEU A 37 -9.14 7.85 -7.11
N PHE A 38 -8.65 7.81 -5.87
CA PHE A 38 -8.55 6.61 -5.08
C PHE A 38 -9.36 6.78 -3.80
N ALA A 39 -10.22 5.82 -3.50
CA ALA A 39 -10.83 5.68 -2.19
C ALA A 39 -9.96 4.74 -1.35
N ILE A 40 -9.66 5.13 -0.10
CA ILE A 40 -9.06 4.22 0.88
C ILE A 40 -10.20 3.37 1.47
N GLU A 41 -10.07 2.06 1.35
CA GLU A 41 -11.01 1.07 1.90
C GLU A 41 -10.56 0.56 3.27
N GLY A 42 -9.26 0.38 3.46
CA GLY A 42 -8.71 -0.26 4.65
C GLY A 42 -7.28 0.17 4.95
N VAL A 43 -6.88 -0.06 6.20
CA VAL A 43 -5.49 0.05 6.66
C VAL A 43 -5.11 -1.26 7.35
N GLY A 44 -4.05 -1.88 6.88
CA GLY A 44 -3.54 -3.15 7.41
C GLY A 44 -2.05 -3.12 7.67
N VAL A 45 -1.55 -4.10 8.42
CA VAL A 45 -0.11 -4.36 8.56
C VAL A 45 0.22 -5.66 7.83
N GLN A 46 1.25 -5.63 7.00
CA GLN A 46 1.75 -6.81 6.29
C GLN A 46 3.24 -6.97 6.50
N GLU A 47 3.69 -8.22 6.56
CA GLU A 47 5.11 -8.57 6.51
C GLU A 47 5.58 -8.55 5.06
N VAL A 48 6.61 -7.75 4.78
CA VAL A 48 7.19 -7.67 3.44
C VAL A 48 8.69 -7.85 3.47
N GLU A 49 9.21 -8.46 2.42
CA GLU A 49 10.63 -8.48 2.11
C GLU A 49 10.90 -7.52 0.96
N THR A 50 11.83 -6.59 1.14
CA THR A 50 12.30 -5.70 0.07
C THR A 50 13.52 -6.33 -0.59
N LEU A 51 13.43 -6.63 -1.89
CA LEU A 51 14.47 -7.31 -2.65
C LEU A 51 14.63 -6.69 -4.03
N ARG A 52 15.66 -7.11 -4.77
CA ARG A 52 15.78 -6.80 -6.21
C ARG A 52 15.50 -8.06 -7.00
N ALA A 53 14.63 -7.97 -7.99
CA ALA A 53 14.39 -9.05 -8.94
C ALA A 53 15.66 -9.28 -9.80
N PRO A 54 15.74 -10.41 -10.55
CA PRO A 54 16.94 -10.74 -11.33
C PRO A 54 17.34 -9.69 -12.38
N ASP A 55 16.38 -8.91 -12.85
CA ASP A 55 16.57 -7.76 -13.76
C ASP A 55 17.04 -6.47 -13.05
N GLY A 56 17.22 -6.52 -11.73
CA GLY A 56 17.60 -5.39 -10.89
C GLY A 56 16.43 -4.56 -10.35
N THR A 57 15.19 -4.87 -10.74
CA THR A 57 13.99 -4.10 -10.37
C THR A 57 13.72 -4.20 -8.86
N PRO A 58 13.66 -3.09 -8.11
CA PRO A 58 13.23 -3.10 -6.70
C PRO A 58 11.83 -3.69 -6.58
N THR A 59 11.66 -4.68 -5.71
CA THR A 59 10.43 -5.44 -5.54
C THR A 59 10.10 -5.55 -4.05
N MET A 60 8.82 -5.46 -3.71
CA MET A 60 8.31 -5.86 -2.40
C MET A 60 7.55 -7.17 -2.55
N ALA A 61 7.95 -8.18 -1.79
CA ALA A 61 7.26 -9.47 -1.75
C ALA A 61 6.46 -9.61 -0.46
N PHE A 62 5.16 -9.88 -0.59
CA PHE A 62 4.27 -10.19 0.54
C PHE A 62 4.50 -11.63 1.01
N ARG A 63 5.55 -11.82 1.81
CA ARG A 63 5.91 -13.11 2.38
C ARG A 63 6.63 -12.90 3.70
N LYS A 64 6.50 -13.85 4.61
CA LYS A 64 7.23 -13.86 5.88
C LYS A 64 8.53 -14.63 5.74
N THR A 65 9.64 -13.93 5.84
CA THR A 65 11.02 -14.43 5.84
C THR A 65 11.80 -13.81 7.00
N PRO A 66 13.01 -14.30 7.34
CA PRO A 66 13.83 -13.71 8.39
C PRO A 66 14.19 -12.23 8.16
N GLU A 67 14.25 -11.80 6.90
CA GLU A 67 14.54 -10.42 6.49
C GLU A 67 13.28 -9.58 6.28
N SER A 68 12.10 -10.15 6.56
CA SER A 68 10.84 -9.42 6.42
C SER A 68 10.71 -8.38 7.51
N ARG A 69 10.05 -7.28 7.16
CA ARG A 69 9.68 -6.22 8.08
C ARG A 69 8.19 -5.87 7.94
N PRO A 70 7.54 -5.50 9.04
CA PRO A 70 6.18 -5.01 8.99
C PRO A 70 6.12 -3.66 8.27
N ILE A 71 5.08 -3.48 7.47
CA ILE A 71 4.70 -2.21 6.86
C ILE A 71 3.20 -1.99 7.01
N VAL A 72 2.79 -0.73 6.99
CA VAL A 72 1.38 -0.36 6.89
C VAL A 72 0.99 -0.28 5.42
N ILE A 73 -0.09 -0.95 5.03
CA ILE A 73 -0.68 -0.87 3.70
C ILE A 73 -2.00 -0.11 3.77
N LEU A 74 -2.14 0.87 2.89
CA LEU A 74 -3.43 1.47 2.53
C LEU A 74 -3.99 0.69 1.35
N GLU A 75 -5.13 0.03 1.58
CA GLU A 75 -5.91 -0.62 0.54
C GLU A 75 -6.70 0.47 -0.19
N ILE A 76 -6.40 0.65 -1.48
CA ILE A 76 -7.01 1.70 -2.31
C ILE A 76 -7.76 1.09 -3.50
N THR A 77 -8.92 1.65 -3.81
CA THR A 77 -9.74 1.29 -4.97
C THR A 77 -10.05 2.53 -5.81
N CYS A 78 -10.32 2.31 -7.09
CA CYS A 78 -10.89 3.31 -7.99
C CYS A 78 -12.35 3.03 -8.34
N ASP A 79 -12.93 1.96 -7.79
CA ASP A 79 -14.33 1.58 -7.94
C ASP A 79 -15.09 2.07 -6.70
N PHE A 80 -15.73 3.25 -6.80
CA PHE A 80 -16.42 3.92 -5.70
C PHE A 80 -17.69 4.65 -6.17
#